data_AF-A0A6V7KRM3-F1
#
_entry.id   AF-A0A6V7KRM3-F1
#
_cell.length_a   1.000
_cell.length_b   1.000
_cell.length_c   1.000
_cell.angle_alpha   90.00
_cell.angle_beta   90.00
_cell.angle_gamma   90.00
#
_symmetry.space_group_name_H-M   'P 1'
#
loop_
_entity.id
_entity.type
_entity.pdbx_description
1 polymer ?
#
loop_
_entity_poly.entity_id
_entity_poly.type
_entity_poly.pdbx_seq_one_letter_code
_entity_poly.pdbx_strand_id
1 'polypeptide(L)' 'MECTKLTDTGEKFGYTGICINPEESQVLKNSLLILQKENHFRKMFYWGRINGLENDYHIAYGYKKDCLNDRNFFY' A
#
# COMPACT_ATOMS: atom_id res chain seq x y z
N MET A 1 1.78 -5.44 -2.39
CA MET A 1 2.48 -5.71 -1.12
C MET A 1 1.48 -5.69 0.02
N GLU A 2 1.37 -6.76 0.82
CA GLU A 2 0.47 -6.76 1.99
C GLU A 2 0.97 -5.74 3.03
N CYS A 3 0.06 -4.97 3.64
CA CYS A 3 0.39 -3.89 4.59
C CYS A 3 1.39 -4.31 5.69
N THR A 4 1.26 -5.52 6.23
CA THR A 4 2.14 -6.04 7.29
C THR A 4 3.57 -6.34 6.83
N LYS A 5 3.76 -6.62 5.53
CA LYS A 5 5.05 -7.00 4.92
C LYS A 5 5.65 -5.88 4.07
N LEU A 6 5.10 -4.66 4.18
CA LEU A 6 5.48 -3.54 3.32
C LEU A 6 6.98 -3.22 3.43
N THR A 7 7.50 -3.17 4.66
CA THR A 7 8.92 -2.88 4.95
C THR A 7 9.85 -3.96 4.37
N ASP A 8 9.62 -5.23 4.71
CA ASP A 8 10.41 -6.36 4.19
C ASP A 8 10.42 -6.45 2.67
N THR A 9 9.31 -6.04 2.04
CA THR A 9 9.17 -6.08 0.60
C THR A 9 9.82 -4.86 -0.06
N GLY A 10 9.74 -3.68 0.57
CA GLY A 10 10.41 -2.46 0.12
C GLY A 10 11.93 -2.62 0.03
N GLU A 11 12.56 -3.26 1.03
CA GLU A 11 13.99 -3.54 1.01
C GLU A 11 14.41 -4.41 -0.18
N LYS A 12 13.57 -5.37 -0.57
CA LYS A 12 13.82 -6.24 -1.74
C LYS A 12 13.65 -5.51 -3.07
N PHE A 13 12.74 -4.55 -3.14
CA PHE A 13 12.52 -3.73 -4.34
C PHE A 13 13.53 -2.58 -4.50
N GLY A 14 14.29 -2.25 -3.45
CA GLY A 14 15.42 -1.33 -3.57
C GLY A 14 16.43 -1.76 -4.64
N TYR A 15 16.61 -3.07 -4.85
CA TYR A 15 17.48 -3.61 -5.90
C TYR A 15 16.96 -3.40 -7.33
N THR A 16 15.67 -3.07 -7.50
CA THR A 16 15.05 -2.82 -8.81
C THR A 16 14.79 -1.33 -9.06
N GLY A 17 15.37 -0.45 -8.25
CA GLY A 17 15.22 1.01 -8.38
C GLY A 17 13.89 1.57 -7.85
N ILE A 18 13.07 0.75 -7.19
CA ILE A 18 11.85 1.19 -6.51
C ILE A 18 12.18 1.36 -5.04
N CYS A 19 12.60 2.57 -4.66
CA CYS A 19 12.92 2.91 -3.29
C CYS A 19 11.80 3.78 -2.70
N ILE A 20 11.21 3.32 -1.60
CA ILE A 20 10.35 4.13 -0.74
C ILE A 20 11.19 4.49 0.49
N ASN A 21 11.22 5.76 0.88
CA ASN A 21 11.99 6.18 2.04
C ASN A 21 11.47 5.45 3.30
N PRO A 22 12.33 5.09 4.27
CA PRO A 22 11.90 4.38 5.48
C PRO A 22 10.77 5.11 6.23
N GLU A 23 10.84 6.44 6.29
CA GLU A 23 9.84 7.30 6.92
C GLU A 23 8.51 7.24 6.16
N GLU A 24 8.55 7.41 4.84
CA GLU A 24 7.38 7.31 3.96
C GLU A 24 6.74 5.92 4.05
N SER A 25 7.55 4.86 4.10
CA SER A 25 7.08 3.50 4.26
C SER A 25 6.31 3.32 5.58
N GLN A 26 6.76 3.97 6.64
CA GLN A 26 6.11 3.86 7.95
C GLN A 26 4.82 4.68 8.02
N VAL A 27 4.80 5.88 7.42
CA VAL A 27 3.58 6.67 7.24
C VAL A 27 2.56 5.87 6.42
N LEU A 28 2.98 5.33 5.28
CA LEU A 28 2.14 4.52 4.40
C LEU A 28 1.58 3.29 5.11
N LYS A 29 2.41 2.57 5.89
CA LYS A 29 1.96 1.44 6.70
C LYS A 29 0.88 1.84 7.70
N ASN A 30 1.06 2.94 8.41
CA ASN A 30 0.06 3.44 9.36
C ASN A 30 -1.24 3.85 8.66
N SER A 31 -1.15 4.56 7.54
CA SER A 31 -2.32 4.94 6.74
C SER A 31 -3.11 3.71 6.25
N LEU A 32 -2.42 2.67 5.78
CA LEU A 32 -3.06 1.43 5.34
C LEU A 32 -3.72 0.66 6.49
N LEU A 33 -3.14 0.68 7.70
CA LEU A 33 -3.74 0.06 8.89
C LEU A 33 -5.02 0.77 9.32
N ILE A 34 -5.01 2.11 9.29
CA ILE A 34 -6.21 2.92 9.57
C ILE A 34 -7.30 2.59 8.55
N LEU A 35 -6.96 2.64 7.26
CA LEU A 35 -7.88 2.39 6.17
C LEU A 35 -8.48 0.97 6.23
N GLN A 36 -7.67 -0.03 6.60
CA GLN A 36 -8.12 -1.40 6.82
C GLN A 36 -9.16 -1.47 7.94
N LYS A 37 -8.90 -0.80 9.07
CA LYS A 37 -9.77 -0.81 10.25
C LYS A 37 -11.10 -0.11 9.98
N GLU A 38 -11.07 1.07 9.37
CA GLU A 38 -12.26 1.88 9.10
C GLU A 38 -13.21 1.23 8.09
N ASN A 39 -12.65 0.58 7.07
CA ASN A 39 -13.46 -0.07 6.04
C ASN A 39 -13.81 -1.52 6.36
N HIS A 40 -13.35 -2.06 7.49
CA HIS A 40 -13.48 -3.48 7.86
C HIS A 40 -12.94 -4.43 6.77
N PHE A 41 -11.82 -4.06 6.14
CA PHE A 41 -11.18 -4.93 5.16
C PHE A 41 -10.47 -6.09 5.84
N ARG A 42 -10.57 -7.27 5.24
CA ARG A 42 -9.87 -8.47 5.72
C ARG A 42 -8.37 -8.31 5.55
N LYS A 43 -7.94 -7.76 4.42
CA LYS A 43 -6.55 -7.44 4.10
C LYS A 43 -6.47 -6.20 3.23
N MET A 44 -5.36 -5.48 3.38
CA MET A 44 -5.02 -4.29 2.61
C MET A 44 -3.67 -4.49 1.92
N PHE A 45 -3.59 -4.06 0.67
CA PHE A 45 -2.40 -4.20 -0.17
C PHE A 45 -2.03 -2.84 -0.74
N TYR A 46 -0.76 -2.50 -0.62
CA TYR A 46 -0.17 -1.43 -1.39
C TYR A 46 0.16 -1.95 -2.80
N TRP A 47 -0.36 -1.28 -3.83
CA TRP A 47 -0.12 -1.65 -5.22
C TRP A 47 1.17 -1.04 -5.74
N GLY A 48 1.32 0.27 -5.55
CA GLY A 48 2.47 1.01 -6.04
C GLY A 48 2.24 2.51 -6.04
N ARG A 49 3.19 3.25 -6.61
CA ARG A 49 3.15 4.71 -6.74
C ARG A 49 3.15 5.11 -8.21
N ILE A 50 2.40 6.14 -8.56
CA ILE A 50 2.51 6.82 -9.85
C ILE A 50 3.14 8.18 -9.57
N ASN A 51 4.31 8.43 -10.16
CA ASN A 51 5.01 9.70 -9.97
C ASN A 51 4.30 10.79 -10.78
N GLY A 52 3.86 11.85 -10.11
CA GLY A 52 3.21 12.98 -10.76
C GLY A 52 4.18 14.13 -11.01
N LEU A 53 3.68 15.21 -11.63
CA LEU A 53 4.45 16.43 -11.85
C LEU A 53 4.59 17.26 -10.55
N GLU A 54 3.54 17.28 -9.73
CA GLU A 54 3.51 18.03 -8.47
C GLU A 54 3.54 17.12 -7.24
N ASN A 55 2.78 16.02 -7.27
CA ASN A 55 2.69 15.05 -6.18
C ASN A 55 2.56 13.63 -6.73
N ASP A 56 3.08 12.68 -5.97
CA ASP A 56 2.98 11.27 -6.30
C ASP A 56 1.70 10.65 -5.75
N TYR A 57 1.10 9.74 -6.50
CA TYR A 57 -0.12 9.03 -6.12
C TYR A 57 0.19 7.64 -5.59
N HIS A 58 -0.29 7.32 -4.39
CA HIS A 58 -0.05 6.05 -3.73
C HIS A 58 -1.27 5.16 -3.81
N ILE A 59 -1.23 4.16 -4.68
CA ILE A 59 -2.38 3.30 -4.93
C ILE A 59 -2.35 2.12 -3.97
N ALA A 60 -3.48 1.91 -3.29
CA ALA A 60 -3.72 0.76 -2.43
C ALA A 60 -5.07 0.14 -2.73
N TYR A 61 -5.23 -1.15 -2.43
CA TYR A 61 -6.52 -1.83 -2.51
C TYR A 61 -6.77 -2.76 -1.35
N GLY A 62 -8.03 -2.84 -0.94
CA GLY A 62 -8.51 -3.73 0.12
C GLY A 62 -9.67 -4.58 -0.36
N TYR A 63 -9.93 -5.68 0.33
CA TYR A 63 -11.12 -6.51 0.09
C TYR A 63 -11.72 -7.01 1.40
N LYS A 64 -13.04 -7.25 1.39
CA LYS A 64 -13.77 -7.74 2.56
C LYS A 64 -13.89 -9.26 2.55
N LYS A 65 -14.51 -9.83 1.50
CA LYS A 65 -14.84 -11.25 1.43
C LYS A 65 -14.10 -11.93 0.29
N ASP A 66 -14.27 -11.47 -0.94
CA ASP A 66 -13.62 -12.02 -2.13
C ASP A 66 -12.44 -11.14 -2.59
N CYS A 67 -11.26 -11.74 -2.75
CA CYS A 67 -10.05 -11.04 -3.17
C CYS A 67 -10.03 -10.66 -4.66
N LEU A 68 -10.90 -11.22 -5.49
CA LEU A 68 -10.97 -10.93 -6.92
C LEU A 68 -12.08 -9.94 -7.24
N ASN A 69 -13.26 -10.17 -6.65
CA ASN A 69 -14.49 -9.44 -6.98
C ASN A 69 -14.77 -8.24 -6.06
N ASP A 70 -14.33 -8.25 -4.80
CA ASP A 70 -14.63 -7.18 -3.81
C ASP A 70 -13.44 -6.24 -3.57
N ARG A 71 -12.65 -5.96 -4.61
CA ARG A 71 -11.47 -5.07 -4.49
C ARG A 71 -11.89 -3.62 -4.60
N ASN A 72 -11.62 -2.86 -3.54
CA ASN A 72 -11.79 -1.42 -3.51
C ASN A 72 -10.42 -0.75 -3.58
N PHE A 73 -10.24 0.18 -4.52
CA PHE A 73 -9.00 0.92 -4.73
C PHE A 73 -9.07 2.31 -4.08
N PHE A 74 -7.93 2.77 -3.59
CA PHE A 74 -7.70 4.05 -2.94
C PHE A 74 -6.40 4.66 -3.49
N TYR A 75 -6.32 5.98 -3.57
CA TYR A 75 -5.20 6.73 -4.14
C TYR A 75 -4.90 8.00 -3.33
#